data_AF-A0A942FQB7-F1
#
_entry.id   AF-A0A942FQB7-F1
#
_cell.length_a   1.000
_cell.length_b   1.000
_cell.length_c   1.000
_cell.angle_alpha   90.00
_cell.angle_beta   90.00
_cell.angle_gamma   90.00
#
_symmetry.space_group_name_H-M   'P 1'
#
loop_
_entity.id
_entity.type
_entity.pdbx_description
1 polymer ?
#
loop_
_entity_poly.entity_id
_entity_poly.type
_entity_poly.pdbx_seq_one_letter_code
_entity_poly.pdbx_strand_id
1 'polypeptide(L)'
;RVEKVTVAPVDAHFNVLADQGWDVPCDTLLLSIGLIPENELSRRLRLRLDPVTGGPVVSSTMETSRDGVFACGNVVHIHDLADFVSQESLLAGRSAGAYANGYKSLSDNIRLIPGENVRYCVPHTISSEREHTVYLRVTRPMPACTLRLGTVYQKPLRYAFPGEMVTIKVKPSFLEHFHGEALKIDILPRQGDEP
;
A
#
# COMPACT_ATOMS: atom_id res chain seq x y z
N ARG A 1 -19.12 -27.03 -13.88
CA ARG A 1 -20.41 -26.33 -13.73
C ARG A 1 -20.89 -26.62 -12.32
N VAL A 2 -21.19 -25.59 -11.54
CA VAL A 2 -21.87 -25.76 -10.24
C VAL A 2 -23.36 -25.92 -10.54
N GLU A 3 -24.15 -26.60 -9.70
CA GLU A 3 -25.61 -26.70 -9.90
C GLU A 3 -26.40 -25.86 -8.89
N LYS A 4 -25.78 -25.59 -7.74
CA LYS A 4 -26.30 -24.77 -6.65
C LYS A 4 -25.18 -24.38 -5.69
N VAL A 5 -25.39 -23.34 -4.91
CA VAL A 5 -24.59 -23.01 -3.73
C VAL A 5 -25.47 -23.06 -2.49
N THR A 6 -24.96 -23.62 -1.40
CA THR A 6 -25.63 -23.55 -0.09
C THR A 6 -25.14 -22.30 0.63
N VAL A 7 -26.07 -21.43 1.00
CA VAL A 7 -25.81 -20.20 1.76
C VAL A 7 -26.38 -20.41 3.16
N ALA A 8 -25.63 -20.01 4.19
CA ALA A 8 -26.06 -20.10 5.58
C ALA A 8 -25.61 -18.83 6.33
N PRO A 9 -26.42 -18.34 7.29
CA PRO A 9 -26.00 -17.25 8.15
C PRO A 9 -24.85 -17.71 9.07
N VAL A 10 -24.10 -16.73 9.58
CA VAL A 10 -23.05 -16.97 10.58
C VAL A 10 -23.41 -16.30 11.90
N ASP A 11 -22.96 -16.87 13.00
CA ASP A 11 -23.09 -16.26 14.33
C ASP A 11 -22.09 -15.10 14.53
N ALA A 12 -22.09 -14.51 15.73
CA ALA A 12 -21.19 -13.41 16.09
C ALA A 12 -19.70 -13.78 16.08
N HIS A 13 -19.37 -15.08 16.03
CA HIS A 13 -18.01 -15.61 15.97
C HIS A 13 -17.64 -16.13 14.57
N PHE A 14 -18.47 -15.84 13.56
CA PHE A 14 -18.32 -16.36 12.19
C PHE A 14 -18.45 -17.88 12.07
N ASN A 15 -19.06 -18.57 13.04
CA ASN A 15 -19.41 -19.98 12.89
C ASN A 15 -20.66 -20.10 12.00
N VAL A 16 -20.64 -21.08 11.08
CA VAL A 16 -21.74 -21.33 10.15
C VAL A 16 -22.92 -22.00 10.85
N LEU A 17 -24.11 -21.42 10.73
CA LEU A 17 -25.38 -21.98 11.22
C LEU A 17 -26.01 -22.85 10.12
N ALA A 18 -25.46 -24.05 9.92
CA ALA A 18 -25.80 -24.91 8.79
C ALA A 18 -27.26 -25.37 8.77
N ASP A 19 -27.90 -25.48 9.93
CA ASP A 19 -29.32 -25.80 10.10
C ASP A 19 -30.26 -24.73 9.52
N GLN A 20 -29.75 -23.50 9.36
CA GLN A 20 -30.46 -22.38 8.74
C GLN A 20 -30.02 -22.14 7.28
N GLY A 21 -29.33 -23.11 6.67
CA GLY A 21 -28.85 -23.02 5.30
C GLY A 21 -29.96 -23.22 4.27
N TRP A 22 -29.80 -22.61 3.10
CA TRP A 22 -30.65 -22.83 1.95
C TRP A 22 -29.83 -22.92 0.66
N ASP A 23 -30.36 -23.63 -0.32
CA ASP A 23 -29.72 -23.76 -1.63
C ASP A 23 -30.18 -22.67 -2.58
N VAL A 24 -29.24 -22.06 -3.29
CA VAL A 24 -29.47 -21.13 -4.40
C VAL A 24 -29.03 -21.84 -5.68
N PRO A 25 -29.96 -22.24 -6.57
CA PRO A 25 -29.62 -22.82 -7.86
C PRO A 25 -28.82 -21.82 -8.71
N CYS A 26 -27.66 -22.23 -9.20
CA CYS A 26 -26.83 -21.42 -10.08
C CYS A 26 -25.90 -22.33 -10.89
N ASP A 27 -25.49 -21.89 -12.08
CA ASP A 27 -24.48 -22.60 -12.87
C ASP A 27 -23.05 -22.11 -12.63
N THR A 28 -22.93 -20.94 -12.00
CA THR A 28 -21.70 -20.17 -11.80
C THR A 28 -21.73 -19.48 -10.44
N LEU A 29 -20.59 -19.53 -9.72
CA LEU A 29 -20.36 -18.79 -8.48
C LEU A 29 -19.23 -17.80 -8.71
N LEU A 30 -19.50 -16.50 -8.49
CA LEU A 30 -18.50 -15.45 -8.51
C LEU A 30 -18.21 -15.02 -7.07
N LEU A 31 -16.99 -15.29 -6.61
CA LEU A 31 -16.53 -14.89 -5.28
C LEU A 31 -15.79 -13.55 -5.39
N SER A 32 -16.41 -12.49 -4.88
CA SER A 32 -15.75 -11.19 -4.68
C SER A 32 -15.07 -11.16 -3.32
N ILE A 33 -14.03 -11.98 -3.16
CA ILE A 33 -13.21 -12.03 -1.95
C ILE A 33 -11.98 -11.13 -2.10
N GLY A 34 -11.46 -10.64 -0.98
CA GLY A 34 -10.27 -9.80 -0.97
C GLY A 34 -9.06 -10.51 -1.58
N LEU A 35 -8.22 -9.77 -2.29
CA LEU A 35 -6.94 -10.28 -2.78
C LEU A 35 -5.97 -10.42 -1.60
N ILE A 36 -5.34 -11.59 -1.46
CA ILE A 36 -4.23 -11.79 -0.51
C ILE A 36 -2.97 -12.00 -1.35
N PRO A 37 -1.95 -11.12 -1.24
CA PRO A 37 -0.70 -11.28 -1.97
C PRO A 37 0.00 -12.60 -1.64
N GLU A 38 0.27 -13.40 -2.68
CA GLU A 38 1.05 -14.63 -2.53
C GLU A 38 2.56 -14.29 -2.47
N ASN A 39 3.09 -14.16 -1.26
CA ASN A 39 4.48 -13.78 -1.02
C ASN A 39 5.41 -14.96 -0.71
N GLU A 40 5.13 -16.14 -1.26
CA GLU A 40 5.93 -17.34 -0.99
C GLU A 40 7.38 -17.21 -1.48
N LEU A 41 7.58 -16.72 -2.71
CA LEU A 41 8.91 -16.46 -3.26
C LEU A 41 9.68 -15.42 -2.46
N SER A 42 9.01 -14.34 -2.03
CA SER A 42 9.58 -13.30 -1.16
C SER A 42 10.10 -13.89 0.15
N ARG A 43 9.35 -14.83 0.75
CA ARG A 43 9.77 -15.56 1.97
C ARG A 43 10.94 -16.50 1.70
N ARG A 44 10.91 -17.28 0.61
CA ARG A 44 12.01 -18.18 0.21
C ARG A 44 13.31 -17.42 -0.03
N LEU A 45 13.23 -16.22 -0.61
CA LEU A 45 14.36 -15.30 -0.81
C LEU A 45 14.83 -14.61 0.47
N ARG A 46 14.14 -14.81 1.60
CA ARG A 46 14.40 -14.17 2.91
C ARG A 46 14.38 -12.64 2.83
N LEU A 47 13.47 -12.09 2.03
CA LEU A 47 13.25 -10.66 1.98
C LEU A 47 12.62 -10.18 3.29
N ARG A 48 12.94 -8.96 3.72
CA ARG A 48 12.19 -8.28 4.79
C ARG A 48 10.79 -8.03 4.28
N LEU A 49 9.79 -8.46 5.03
CA LEU A 49 8.38 -8.25 4.71
C LEU A 49 7.77 -7.18 5.61
N ASP A 50 6.86 -6.39 5.06
CA ASP A 50 5.98 -5.52 5.83
C ASP A 50 4.88 -6.38 6.47
N PRO A 51 4.73 -6.39 7.81
CA PRO A 51 3.73 -7.22 8.48
C PRO A 51 2.28 -6.79 8.17
N VAL A 52 2.06 -5.56 7.69
CA VAL A 52 0.74 -5.01 7.40
C VAL A 52 0.30 -5.36 5.98
N THR A 53 1.18 -5.20 4.98
CA THR A 53 0.85 -5.55 3.58
C THR A 53 1.09 -7.03 3.28
N GLY A 54 1.99 -7.68 4.02
CA GLY A 54 2.49 -9.03 3.75
C GLY A 54 3.49 -9.10 2.60
N GLY A 55 3.76 -7.98 1.92
CA GLY A 55 4.70 -7.84 0.81
C GLY A 55 6.12 -7.46 1.23
N PRO A 56 7.10 -7.49 0.31
CA PRO A 56 8.46 -7.06 0.61
C PRO A 56 8.53 -5.57 0.94
N VAL A 57 9.41 -5.24 1.90
CA VAL A 57 9.84 -3.87 2.15
C VAL A 57 10.66 -3.39 0.97
N VAL A 58 10.31 -2.25 0.39
CA VAL A 58 10.94 -1.69 -0.81
C VAL A 58 11.42 -0.26 -0.63
N SER A 59 12.50 0.08 -1.31
CA SER A 59 13.02 1.45 -1.44
C SER A 59 12.22 2.26 -2.47
N SER A 60 12.57 3.53 -2.63
CA SER A 60 12.00 4.42 -3.64
C SER A 60 12.28 4.04 -5.09
N THR A 61 13.17 3.07 -5.29
CA THR A 61 13.48 2.46 -6.60
C THR A 61 12.85 1.09 -6.76
N MET A 62 11.99 0.68 -5.81
CA MET A 62 11.37 -0.63 -5.72
C MET A 62 12.35 -1.80 -5.46
N GLU A 63 13.60 -1.48 -5.11
CA GLU A 63 14.57 -2.48 -4.65
C GLU A 63 14.18 -3.00 -3.27
N THR A 64 14.23 -4.32 -3.10
CA THR A 64 13.89 -5.01 -1.85
C THR A 64 15.07 -4.97 -0.86
N SER A 65 14.97 -5.67 0.27
CA SER A 65 16.10 -5.83 1.19
C SER A 65 17.26 -6.66 0.64
N ARG A 66 17.15 -7.23 -0.55
CA ARG A 66 18.20 -8.00 -1.21
C ARG A 66 18.68 -7.24 -2.43
N ASP A 67 19.98 -6.93 -2.44
CA ASP A 67 20.65 -6.19 -3.52
C ASP A 67 20.37 -6.85 -4.88
N GLY A 68 19.98 -6.04 -5.86
CA GLY A 68 19.63 -6.48 -7.21
C GLY A 68 18.28 -7.17 -7.37
N VAL A 69 17.46 -7.27 -6.30
CA VAL A 69 16.11 -7.84 -6.36
C VAL A 69 15.07 -6.74 -6.18
N PHE A 70 14.21 -6.58 -7.19
CA PHE A 70 13.17 -5.55 -7.25
C PHE A 70 11.78 -6.19 -7.21
N ALA A 71 10.80 -5.51 -6.61
CA ALA A 71 9.43 -6.00 -6.50
C ALA A 71 8.43 -4.88 -6.82
N CYS A 72 7.33 -5.20 -7.48
CA CYS A 72 6.31 -4.23 -7.87
C CYS A 72 4.92 -4.88 -8.04
N GLY A 73 3.89 -4.07 -8.05
CA GLY A 73 2.50 -4.47 -8.16
C GLY A 73 1.97 -5.12 -6.88
N ASN A 74 0.97 -5.98 -7.06
CA ASN A 74 0.21 -6.56 -5.95
C ASN A 74 1.03 -7.43 -4.99
N VAL A 75 2.25 -7.85 -5.37
CA VAL A 75 3.17 -8.55 -4.47
C VAL A 75 3.67 -7.66 -3.34
N VAL A 76 3.86 -6.35 -3.60
CA VAL A 76 4.31 -5.33 -2.63
C VAL A 76 3.13 -4.85 -1.79
N HIS A 77 2.07 -4.40 -2.46
CA HIS A 77 0.82 -3.95 -1.87
C HIS A 77 -0.30 -3.97 -2.91
N ILE A 78 -1.54 -4.13 -2.47
CA ILE A 78 -2.70 -4.25 -3.36
C ILE A 78 -3.01 -2.88 -3.96
N HIS A 79 -3.01 -2.81 -5.29
CA HIS A 79 -3.43 -1.63 -6.05
C HIS A 79 -4.90 -1.72 -6.42
N ASP A 80 -5.59 -0.57 -6.41
CA ASP A 80 -7.00 -0.49 -6.83
C ASP A 80 -7.16 -0.51 -8.36
N LEU A 81 -6.20 0.07 -9.08
CA LEU A 81 -6.22 0.24 -10.53
C LEU A 81 -4.98 -0.38 -11.18
N ALA A 82 -5.18 -1.01 -12.35
CA ALA A 82 -4.09 -1.58 -13.15
C ALA A 82 -3.08 -0.52 -13.62
N ASP A 83 -3.51 0.74 -13.75
CA ASP A 83 -2.62 1.86 -14.10
C ASP A 83 -1.53 2.07 -13.05
N PHE A 84 -1.86 1.97 -11.76
CA PHE A 84 -0.88 2.14 -10.69
C PHE A 84 0.11 0.96 -10.65
N VAL A 85 -0.39 -0.27 -10.84
CA VAL A 85 0.47 -1.45 -11.01
C VAL A 85 1.47 -1.24 -12.15
N SER A 86 1.00 -0.70 -13.28
CA SER A 86 1.83 -0.46 -14.45
C SER A 86 2.89 0.62 -14.20
N GLN A 87 2.52 1.72 -13.54
CA GLN A 87 3.45 2.79 -13.19
C GLN A 87 4.55 2.31 -12.23
N GLU A 88 4.18 1.56 -11.19
CA GLU A 88 5.13 0.99 -10.23
C GLU A 88 6.05 -0.05 -10.90
N SER A 89 5.50 -0.87 -11.80
CA SER A 89 6.26 -1.86 -12.56
C SER A 89 7.27 -1.22 -13.51
N LEU A 90 6.90 -0.13 -14.17
CA LEU A 90 7.82 0.64 -15.02
C LEU A 90 8.96 1.28 -14.23
N LEU A 91 8.71 1.69 -12.98
CA LEU A 91 9.75 2.18 -12.08
C LEU A 91 10.71 1.04 -11.71
N ALA A 92 10.18 -0.08 -11.19
CA ALA A 92 10.98 -1.24 -10.81
C ALA A 92 11.82 -1.79 -11.98
N GLY A 93 11.22 -1.92 -13.17
CA GLY A 93 11.92 -2.40 -14.36
C GLY A 93 13.06 -1.47 -14.80
N ARG A 94 12.85 -0.15 -14.76
CA ARG A 94 13.90 0.84 -15.07
C ARG A 94 15.03 0.78 -14.05
N SER A 95 14.71 0.68 -12.76
CA SER A 95 15.70 0.59 -11.68
C SER A 95 16.50 -0.72 -11.74
N ALA A 96 15.84 -1.85 -12.02
CA ALA A 96 16.51 -3.14 -12.25
C ALA A 96 17.43 -3.09 -13.47
N GLY A 97 16.97 -2.47 -14.57
CA GLY A 97 17.79 -2.26 -15.77
C GLY A 97 19.02 -1.40 -15.50
N ALA A 98 18.86 -0.30 -14.75
CA ALA A 98 19.98 0.56 -14.35
C ALA A 98 21.00 -0.22 -13.49
N TYR A 99 20.53 -0.97 -12.50
CA TYR A 99 21.36 -1.82 -11.64
C TYR A 99 22.15 -2.85 -12.47
N ALA A 100 21.51 -3.55 -13.41
CA ALA A 100 22.16 -4.53 -14.26
C ALA A 100 23.25 -3.94 -15.17
N ASN A 101 23.16 -2.65 -15.49
CA ASN A 101 24.17 -1.90 -16.24
C ASN A 101 25.24 -1.25 -15.33
N GLY A 102 25.25 -1.54 -14.03
CA GLY A 102 26.21 -0.99 -13.08
C GLY A 102 25.88 0.41 -12.55
N TYR A 103 24.72 0.96 -12.90
CA TYR A 103 24.25 2.25 -12.35
C TYR A 103 23.52 2.02 -11.04
N LYS A 104 24.16 2.36 -9.92
CA LYS A 104 23.52 2.32 -8.60
C LYS A 104 22.89 3.67 -8.28
N SER A 105 21.58 3.68 -8.02
CA SER A 105 20.88 4.88 -7.55
C SER A 105 21.37 5.27 -6.17
N LEU A 106 21.40 6.58 -5.86
CA LEU A 106 21.70 7.04 -4.50
C LEU A 106 20.70 6.41 -3.53
N SER A 107 21.23 5.87 -2.43
CA SER A 107 20.43 5.27 -1.36
C SER A 107 19.42 6.28 -0.80
N ASP A 108 18.26 5.77 -0.44
CA ASP A 108 17.28 6.56 0.29
C ASP A 108 17.82 6.93 1.68
N ASN A 109 17.45 8.13 2.14
CA ASN A 109 17.88 8.69 3.42
C ASN A 109 16.72 8.97 4.38
N ILE A 110 15.47 8.75 3.96
CA ILE A 110 14.28 9.00 4.78
C ILE A 110 13.40 7.76 4.80
N ARG A 111 13.07 7.27 5.99
CA ARG A 111 12.08 6.21 6.20
C ARG A 111 10.68 6.82 6.36
N LEU A 112 9.71 6.30 5.63
CA LEU A 112 8.31 6.70 5.79
C LEU A 112 7.67 5.90 6.93
N ILE A 113 6.99 6.61 7.84
CA ILE A 113 6.34 6.02 9.00
C ILE A 113 4.83 6.25 8.89
N PRO A 114 4.01 5.19 8.75
CA PRO A 114 2.56 5.29 8.87
C PRO A 114 2.18 5.89 10.23
N GLY A 115 1.40 6.96 10.21
CA GLY A 115 0.96 7.70 11.37
C GLY A 115 -0.52 7.51 11.67
N GLU A 116 -1.16 8.57 12.15
CA GLU A 116 -2.58 8.55 12.48
C GLU A 116 -3.43 8.31 11.23
N ASN A 117 -4.36 7.36 11.31
CA ASN A 117 -5.22 6.92 10.23
C ASN A 117 -4.49 6.50 8.94
N VAL A 118 -3.23 6.05 9.03
CA VAL A 118 -2.48 5.47 7.92
C VAL A 118 -2.12 4.03 8.27
N ARG A 119 -2.67 3.08 7.51
CA ARG A 119 -2.45 1.65 7.69
C ARG A 119 -1.04 1.25 7.24
N TYR A 120 -0.64 1.72 6.07
CA TYR A 120 0.69 1.53 5.50
C TYR A 120 0.96 2.60 4.43
N CYS A 121 2.23 2.76 4.05
CA CYS A 121 2.64 3.53 2.89
C CYS A 121 3.79 2.83 2.14
N VAL A 122 3.83 3.00 0.82
CA VAL A 122 4.83 2.42 -0.09
C VAL A 122 5.29 3.53 -1.05
N PRO A 123 6.60 3.65 -1.34
CA PRO A 123 7.72 2.87 -0.81
C PRO A 123 7.96 3.08 0.69
N HIS A 124 8.76 2.22 1.32
CA HIS A 124 9.08 2.33 2.76
C HIS A 124 10.17 3.37 3.04
N THR A 125 10.97 3.70 2.05
CA THR A 125 12.00 4.74 2.12
C THR A 125 11.96 5.63 0.88
N ILE A 126 12.41 6.88 1.03
CA ILE A 126 12.53 7.87 -0.04
C ILE A 126 13.85 8.63 0.08
N SER A 127 14.25 9.26 -1.03
CA SER A 127 15.37 10.19 -1.07
C SER A 127 14.86 11.63 -0.98
N SER A 128 15.55 12.48 -0.24
CA SER A 128 15.28 13.92 -0.22
C SER A 128 15.59 14.63 -1.54
N GLU A 129 16.37 14.01 -2.42
CA GLU A 129 16.89 14.62 -3.65
C GLU A 129 16.05 14.30 -4.90
N ARG A 130 15.07 13.41 -4.79
CA ARG A 130 14.27 12.93 -5.93
C ARG A 130 12.77 13.11 -5.68
N GLU A 131 12.01 13.24 -6.78
CA GLU A 131 10.55 13.17 -6.71
C GLU A 131 10.11 11.70 -6.59
N HIS A 132 9.16 11.46 -5.70
CA HIS A 132 8.62 10.12 -5.43
C HIS A 132 7.10 10.12 -5.41
N THR A 133 6.50 9.09 -5.99
CA THR A 133 5.08 8.79 -5.76
C THR A 133 4.98 7.89 -4.53
N VAL A 134 4.24 8.33 -3.53
CA VAL A 134 3.95 7.55 -2.33
C VAL A 134 2.47 7.18 -2.35
N TYR A 135 2.22 5.89 -2.22
CA TYR A 135 0.91 5.28 -2.07
C TYR A 135 0.66 4.99 -0.60
N LEU A 136 -0.55 5.23 -0.12
CA LEU A 136 -0.94 4.90 1.25
C LEU A 136 -2.38 4.43 1.34
N ARG A 137 -2.66 3.64 2.37
CA ARG A 137 -4.02 3.15 2.68
C ARG A 137 -4.40 3.64 4.07
N VAL A 138 -5.63 4.15 4.22
CA VAL A 138 -6.12 4.59 5.53
C VAL A 138 -6.73 3.45 6.33
N THR A 139 -6.81 3.58 7.65
CA THR A 139 -7.39 2.53 8.53
C THR A 139 -8.90 2.69 8.69
N ARG A 140 -9.41 3.93 8.70
CA ARG A 140 -10.84 4.25 8.85
C ARG A 140 -11.28 5.33 7.86
N PRO A 141 -12.57 5.32 7.45
CA PRO A 141 -13.16 6.40 6.68
C PRO A 141 -12.99 7.74 7.39
N MET A 142 -12.64 8.78 6.64
CA MET A 142 -12.53 10.13 7.17
C MET A 142 -13.01 11.17 6.13
N PRO A 143 -14.17 11.82 6.34
CA PRO A 143 -14.56 12.97 5.54
C PRO A 143 -13.68 14.18 5.89
N ALA A 144 -13.50 15.10 4.93
CA ALA A 144 -12.80 16.38 5.12
C ALA A 144 -11.51 16.25 5.97
N CYS A 145 -10.49 15.62 5.40
CA CYS A 145 -9.24 15.35 6.11
C CYS A 145 -8.06 16.10 5.50
N THR A 146 -6.92 16.06 6.19
CA THR A 146 -5.66 16.62 5.73
C THR A 146 -4.60 15.53 5.77
N LEU A 147 -3.96 15.28 4.63
CA LEU A 147 -2.72 14.51 4.57
C LEU A 147 -1.60 15.41 5.05
N ARG A 148 -0.85 14.94 6.05
CA ARG A 148 0.30 15.63 6.60
C ARG A 148 1.54 14.76 6.48
N LEU A 149 2.59 15.31 5.87
CA LEU A 149 3.94 14.74 5.90
C LEU A 149 4.73 15.50 6.97
N GLY A 150 4.84 14.93 8.17
CA GLY A 150 5.49 15.56 9.32
C GLY A 150 5.12 17.04 9.48
N THR A 151 6.12 17.91 9.51
CA THR A 151 5.93 19.38 9.50
C THR A 151 6.18 20.00 8.13
N VAL A 152 6.48 19.19 7.12
CA VAL A 152 7.10 19.65 5.87
C VAL A 152 6.10 19.91 4.75
N TYR A 153 4.96 19.24 4.80
CA TYR A 153 3.92 19.40 3.79
C TYR A 153 2.55 19.00 4.34
N GLN A 154 1.52 19.71 3.88
CA GLN A 154 0.13 19.35 4.15
C GLN A 154 -0.72 19.57 2.90
N LYS A 155 -1.70 18.69 2.69
CA LYS A 155 -2.66 18.75 1.58
C LYS A 155 -4.05 18.41 2.08
N PRO A 156 -5.05 19.30 1.88
CA PRO A 156 -6.44 18.97 2.16
C PRO A 156 -6.94 17.90 1.19
N LEU A 157 -7.69 16.94 1.71
CA LEU A 157 -8.39 15.89 0.99
C LEU A 157 -9.89 16.00 1.26
N ARG A 158 -10.70 15.75 0.25
CA ARG A 158 -12.17 15.77 0.40
C ARG A 158 -12.65 14.66 1.32
N TYR A 159 -12.01 13.49 1.23
CA TYR A 159 -12.23 12.33 2.07
C TYR A 159 -11.05 11.37 1.91
N ALA A 160 -10.98 10.36 2.78
CA ALA A 160 -10.16 9.17 2.61
C ALA A 160 -10.95 7.94 3.07
N PHE A 161 -10.85 6.83 2.33
CA PHE A 161 -11.58 5.60 2.64
C PHE A 161 -10.65 4.39 2.56
N PRO A 162 -10.76 3.37 3.45
CA PRO A 162 -9.89 2.18 3.41
C PRO A 162 -10.03 1.33 2.16
N GLY A 163 -11.05 1.58 1.34
CA GLY A 163 -11.27 0.95 0.04
C GLY A 163 -10.51 1.62 -1.11
N GLU A 164 -9.94 2.81 -0.87
CA GLU A 164 -9.26 3.62 -1.88
C GLU A 164 -7.84 3.98 -1.45
N MET A 165 -6.93 3.92 -2.41
CA MET A 165 -5.53 4.29 -2.24
C MET A 165 -5.38 5.80 -2.34
N VAL A 166 -4.74 6.38 -1.34
CA VAL A 166 -4.36 7.80 -1.37
C VAL A 166 -2.96 7.89 -1.98
N THR A 167 -2.80 8.79 -2.95
CA THR A 167 -1.52 8.99 -3.65
C THR A 167 -1.03 10.42 -3.44
N ILE A 168 0.26 10.55 -3.13
CA ILE A 168 0.95 11.84 -3.04
C ILE A 168 2.28 11.81 -3.80
N LYS A 169 2.55 12.88 -4.55
CA LYS A 169 3.88 13.14 -5.10
C LYS A 169 4.68 13.94 -4.10
N VAL A 170 5.70 13.32 -3.51
CA VAL A 170 6.66 13.97 -2.62
C VAL A 170 7.76 14.57 -3.46
N LYS A 171 7.87 15.91 -3.43
CA LYS A 171 8.89 16.65 -4.18
C LYS A 171 10.10 16.95 -3.29
N PRO A 172 11.32 17.06 -3.85
CA PRO A 172 12.49 17.51 -3.12
C PRO A 172 12.27 18.84 -2.37
N SER A 173 11.52 19.76 -2.98
CA SER A 173 11.18 21.07 -2.39
C SER A 173 10.40 20.97 -1.07
N PHE A 174 9.69 19.87 -0.84
CA PHE A 174 9.03 19.65 0.46
C PHE A 174 10.06 19.30 1.53
N LEU A 175 11.19 18.71 1.16
CA LEU A 175 12.17 18.13 2.07
C LEU A 175 13.42 18.99 2.29
N GLU A 176 13.51 20.18 1.66
CA GLU A 176 14.68 21.07 1.72
C GLU A 176 15.15 21.39 3.15
N HIS A 177 14.21 21.57 4.08
CA HIS A 177 14.48 21.89 5.48
C HIS A 177 14.26 20.70 6.42
N PHE A 178 14.14 19.49 5.86
CA PHE A 178 13.97 18.28 6.63
C PHE A 178 15.31 17.58 6.83
N HIS A 179 15.74 17.48 8.09
CA HIS A 179 17.02 16.87 8.47
C HIS A 179 16.85 15.56 9.26
N GLY A 180 15.63 15.00 9.29
CA GLY A 180 15.35 13.75 9.99
C GLY A 180 15.58 12.51 9.14
N GLU A 181 15.72 11.35 9.78
CA GLU A 181 15.81 10.05 9.11
C GLU A 181 14.45 9.37 8.95
N ALA A 182 13.41 9.88 9.61
CA ALA A 182 12.07 9.29 9.61
C ALA A 182 10.99 10.37 9.44
N LEU A 183 10.17 10.23 8.41
CA LEU A 183 9.09 11.14 8.09
C LEU A 183 7.73 10.45 8.31
N LYS A 184 6.97 10.98 9.27
CA LYS A 184 5.64 10.47 9.59
C LYS A 184 4.61 10.95 8.56
N ILE A 185 3.69 10.08 8.17
CA ILE A 185 2.55 10.42 7.31
C ILE A 185 1.27 10.22 8.09
N ASP A 186 0.51 11.29 8.29
CA ASP A 186 -0.76 11.28 9.01
C ASP A 186 -1.91 11.66 8.08
N ILE A 187 -3.10 11.11 8.34
CA ILE A 187 -4.38 11.56 7.78
C ILE A 187 -5.23 12.04 8.96
N LEU A 188 -5.33 13.35 9.12
CA LEU A 188 -5.94 13.99 10.27
C LEU A 188 -7.26 14.67 9.88
N PRO A 189 -8.21 14.86 10.82
CA PRO A 189 -9.36 15.72 10.60
C PRO A 189 -8.91 17.12 10.18
N ARG A 190 -9.67 17.78 9.30
CA ARG A 190 -9.39 19.17 8.95
C ARG A 190 -9.71 20.06 10.17
N GLN A 191 -8.77 20.92 10.56
CA GLN A 191 -9.01 21.86 11.66
C GLN A 191 -10.24 22.73 11.36
N GLY A 192 -11.26 22.64 12.22
CA GLY A 192 -12.55 23.31 12.08
C GLY A 192 -13.77 22.37 12.02
N ASP A 193 -13.56 21.07 11.82
CA ASP A 193 -14.61 20.04 11.80
C ASP A 193 -14.41 19.03 12.96
N GLU A 194 -14.33 19.51 14.20
CA GLU A 194 -14.68 18.66 15.36
C GLU A 194 -16.21 18.73 15.55
N PRO A 195 -16.87 17.59 15.88
CA PRO A 195 -18.32 17.55 16.12
C PRO A 195 -18.76 18.39 17.32
#